data_AF-A0AAA9RSE3-F1
#
_entry.id   AF-A0AAA9RSE3-F1
#
_cell.length_a   1.000
_cell.length_b   1.000
_cell.length_c   1.000
_cell.angle_alpha   90.00
_cell.angle_beta   90.00
_cell.angle_gamma   90.00
#
_symmetry.space_group_name_H-M   'P 1'
#
loop_
_entity.id
_entity.type
_entity.pdbx_description
1 polymer ?
#
loop_
_entity_poly.entity_id
_entity_poly.type
_entity_poly.pdbx_seq_one_letter_code
_entity_poly.pdbx_strand_id
1 'polypeptide(L)'
;MILYSQNLKVSSVLLLPAGRLVSTGSSECWHEPAEAAAMLSGTQAAAAECEDGELRCRVAVEELSPGGQPRRRQSLRTAELSLGRNERRELMLRLQAPGPAGRPRCFPVRAARLFTRFAAAGRSTLRFPADSTPRASAVQLLLSDCPPDRLRRFLHTLRLKLAAAPGPGPASARTQLLGPRPRDFISISPVQPEELRRAAATRVTDTTPVKRPTEPRAGAKPRTEVTRWPLPVKRLRLPPTKPELSKEQAAVLRAVLKGQSIFFTGSAGTGKSYLLKRILGSLPPTGTVATASTGVAACHIGGTTLHAFAGIGSGQAPLAQCVALAQRPGVRQGWLNCQRLVIDEISMVEADLFDKLEAVARAVRQQNKPFGGIQLIICGDFLQLPPVTKGSQLPQFCFQAKSWRRCVPVTLELTEVWRQTDKTFISLLQAVRLGRCSDEVTRQLRATAAHKVGRDGIVATRLCTHQDDVALTNERQLQELPGEVHSFEAMDSDPEQARTLDAQCPVSQLLQLKLGAQVMLVKNLAVSRGLVNGARGVVVGFEAEGRGLPQVRFLCGVTEVIRADRWTVQTTGGQLLSRQQLPLQLAWAISIHKSQESPDDEEGTSDQENVDPNL
;
A
#
# COMPACT_ATOMS: atom_id res chain seq x y z
N MET A 1 -25.81 5.10 19.30
CA MET A 1 -25.59 3.67 19.08
C MET A 1 -26.71 3.10 18.20
N ILE A 2 -26.39 2.57 17.03
CA ILE A 2 -27.39 2.06 16.08
C ILE A 2 -27.45 0.54 16.20
N LEU A 3 -28.58 0.05 16.70
CA LEU A 3 -29.05 -1.31 16.50
C LEU A 3 -29.28 -1.51 14.99
N TYR A 4 -28.62 -2.48 14.39
CA TYR A 4 -28.94 -2.95 13.04
C TYR A 4 -30.29 -3.68 13.09
N SER A 5 -31.39 -2.93 12.91
CA SER A 5 -32.71 -3.51 12.64
C SER A 5 -32.81 -3.81 11.15
N GLN A 6 -32.69 -5.08 10.77
CA GLN A 6 -33.05 -5.53 9.43
C GLN A 6 -34.56 -5.36 9.22
N ASN A 7 -34.93 -4.73 8.11
CA ASN A 7 -36.24 -4.77 7.44
C ASN A 7 -37.49 -4.59 8.32
N LEU A 8 -37.87 -3.33 8.54
CA LEU A 8 -39.27 -2.93 8.55
C LEU A 8 -39.37 -1.56 7.87
N LYS A 9 -39.99 -1.51 6.68
CA LYS A 9 -40.51 -0.29 6.09
C LYS A 9 -41.49 0.32 7.10
N VAL A 10 -41.07 1.34 7.84
CA VAL A 10 -41.98 2.23 8.54
C VAL A 10 -41.74 3.62 7.98
N SER A 11 -42.70 4.06 7.19
CA SER A 11 -42.80 5.40 6.63
C SER A 11 -42.61 6.43 7.75
N SER A 12 -41.54 7.20 7.67
CA SER A 12 -41.38 8.43 8.46
C SER A 12 -42.35 9.48 7.90
N VAL A 13 -43.52 9.57 8.54
CA VAL A 13 -44.44 10.70 8.45
C VAL A 13 -43.73 11.90 9.10
N LEU A 14 -43.17 12.79 8.27
CA LEU A 14 -42.75 14.11 8.69
C LEU A 14 -44.01 14.99 8.84
N LEU A 15 -44.43 15.20 10.09
CA LEU A 15 -45.32 16.30 10.44
C LEU A 15 -44.46 17.57 10.54
N LEU A 16 -44.44 18.36 9.47
CA LEU A 16 -44.07 19.77 9.50
C LEU A 16 -45.32 20.62 9.19
N PRO A 17 -45.49 21.77 9.84
CA PRO A 17 -46.73 22.56 9.77
C PRO A 17 -46.89 23.24 8.40
N ALA A 18 -48.16 23.41 8.04
CA ALA A 18 -48.69 23.86 6.76
C ALA A 18 -48.10 25.19 6.25
N GLY A 19 -47.87 25.27 4.93
CA GLY A 19 -47.51 26.52 4.26
C GLY A 19 -47.29 26.43 2.75
N ARG A 20 -48.38 26.27 1.99
CA ARG A 20 -48.60 26.63 0.56
C ARG A 20 -47.67 26.07 -0.54
N LEU A 21 -48.26 25.16 -1.32
CA LEU A 21 -47.89 24.78 -2.69
C LEU A 21 -48.05 25.94 -3.69
N VAL A 22 -47.09 26.09 -4.61
CA VAL A 22 -47.36 26.38 -6.02
C VAL A 22 -46.42 25.53 -6.88
N SER A 23 -47.05 24.81 -7.80
CA SER A 23 -46.48 23.95 -8.84
C SER A 23 -46.02 24.74 -10.06
N THR A 24 -44.92 24.33 -10.68
CA THR A 24 -44.76 24.26 -12.15
C THR A 24 -43.54 23.41 -12.46
N GLY A 25 -43.72 22.37 -13.27
CA GLY A 25 -42.61 21.63 -13.88
C GLY A 25 -42.22 22.22 -15.24
N SER A 26 -41.02 21.90 -15.69
CA SER A 26 -40.71 21.70 -17.11
C SER A 26 -39.30 21.12 -17.26
N SER A 27 -39.26 20.06 -18.04
CA SER A 27 -38.13 19.58 -18.83
C SER A 27 -37.56 20.66 -19.73
N GLU A 28 -36.24 20.69 -19.96
CA GLU A 28 -35.67 21.02 -21.27
C GLU A 28 -34.18 20.68 -21.35
N CYS A 29 -33.86 19.83 -22.33
CA CYS A 29 -32.57 19.76 -23.00
C CYS A 29 -32.31 21.06 -23.78
N TRP A 30 -31.06 21.35 -24.14
CA TRP A 30 -30.59 21.68 -25.51
C TRP A 30 -29.23 22.42 -25.48
N HIS A 31 -28.29 21.84 -26.25
CA HIS A 31 -27.22 22.41 -27.08
C HIS A 31 -26.18 23.45 -26.60
N GLU A 32 -24.91 23.11 -26.91
CA GLU A 32 -23.79 24.01 -27.23
C GLU A 32 -24.17 25.09 -28.28
N PRO A 33 -23.39 26.19 -28.35
CA PRO A 33 -22.46 26.26 -29.48
C PRO A 33 -21.07 26.80 -29.12
N ALA A 34 -20.13 26.45 -30.00
CA ALA A 34 -18.75 26.86 -30.06
C ALA A 34 -18.52 28.13 -30.91
N GLU A 35 -17.26 28.58 -30.89
CA GLU A 35 -16.58 29.57 -31.74
C GLU A 35 -16.78 31.06 -31.41
N ALA A 36 -15.77 31.93 -31.51
CA ALA A 36 -14.31 31.84 -31.54
C ALA A 36 -13.80 33.30 -31.57
N ALA A 37 -12.60 33.52 -31.03
CA ALA A 37 -11.64 34.57 -31.44
C ALA A 37 -12.04 36.05 -31.27
N ALA A 38 -11.17 37.00 -30.92
CA ALA A 38 -9.76 37.03 -30.54
C ALA A 38 -9.46 38.49 -30.10
N MET A 39 -8.31 38.66 -29.43
CA MET A 39 -7.45 39.86 -29.29
C MET A 39 -7.12 40.11 -27.80
N LEU A 40 -6.14 39.39 -27.25
CA LEU A 40 -4.69 39.69 -27.32
C LEU A 40 -4.34 40.99 -26.60
N SER A 41 -3.73 40.90 -25.42
CA SER A 41 -2.27 41.07 -25.29
C SER A 41 -1.83 41.10 -23.83
N GLY A 42 -0.70 40.45 -23.54
CA GLY A 42 0.11 40.75 -22.36
C GLY A 42 0.35 39.59 -21.39
N THR A 43 1.12 38.58 -21.78
CA THR A 43 2.44 38.25 -21.15
C THR A 43 2.99 36.92 -21.69
N GLN A 44 4.08 37.02 -22.45
CA GLN A 44 4.91 35.90 -22.90
C GLN A 44 5.90 35.53 -21.79
N ALA A 45 5.88 34.25 -21.37
CA ALA A 45 7.07 33.42 -21.10
C ALA A 45 6.59 31.99 -20.75
N ALA A 46 6.39 31.18 -21.79
CA ALA A 46 6.05 29.77 -21.70
C ALA A 46 7.14 28.91 -22.34
N ALA A 47 7.18 27.63 -21.92
CA ALA A 47 7.69 26.43 -22.59
C ALA A 47 8.96 25.78 -22.01
N ALA A 48 8.75 24.70 -21.25
CA ALA A 48 9.68 23.57 -21.12
C ALA A 48 8.86 22.27 -20.92
N GLU A 49 8.20 21.84 -22.00
CA GLU A 49 7.58 20.51 -22.10
C GLU A 49 8.64 19.40 -22.22
N CYS A 50 8.26 18.20 -21.80
CA CYS A 50 9.14 17.05 -21.56
C CYS A 50 9.49 16.28 -22.87
N GLU A 51 10.70 16.45 -23.40
CA GLU A 51 11.22 15.68 -24.55
C GLU A 51 12.05 14.45 -24.12
N ASP A 52 11.44 13.27 -24.00
CA ASP A 52 12.11 12.00 -23.64
C ASP A 52 12.71 11.22 -24.86
N GLY A 53 12.66 11.79 -26.07
CA GLY A 53 13.08 11.15 -27.32
C GLY A 53 14.39 11.65 -27.94
N GLU A 54 14.95 12.73 -27.40
CA GLU A 54 16.10 13.43 -27.98
C GLU A 54 17.28 13.50 -27.01
N LEU A 55 18.48 13.24 -27.51
CA LEU A 55 19.71 13.26 -26.73
C LEU A 55 20.79 14.07 -27.45
N ARG A 56 21.20 15.18 -26.83
CA ARG A 56 22.33 15.97 -27.28
C ARG A 56 23.62 15.46 -26.63
N CYS A 57 24.61 15.07 -27.41
CA CYS A 57 25.89 14.55 -26.90
C CYS A 57 27.05 14.64 -27.91
N ARG A 58 28.25 14.26 -27.46
CA ARG A 58 29.41 14.01 -28.34
C ARG A 58 29.31 12.60 -28.89
N VAL A 59 29.51 12.46 -30.20
CA VAL A 59 29.38 11.16 -30.88
C VAL A 59 30.59 10.92 -31.75
N ALA A 60 31.28 9.80 -31.54
CA ALA A 60 32.24 9.29 -32.52
C ALA A 60 31.59 8.14 -33.33
N VAL A 61 31.54 8.30 -34.64
CA VAL A 61 31.06 7.30 -35.60
C VAL A 61 32.26 6.55 -36.15
N GLU A 62 32.30 5.24 -35.94
CA GLU A 62 33.37 4.35 -36.43
C GLU A 62 32.79 3.33 -37.43
N GLU A 63 33.40 3.23 -38.61
CA GLU A 63 33.12 2.16 -39.58
C GLU A 63 34.11 1.02 -39.36
N LEU A 64 33.60 -0.17 -39.05
CA LEU A 64 34.39 -1.35 -38.72
C LEU A 64 34.63 -2.23 -39.95
N SER A 65 35.84 -2.80 -40.03
CA SER A 65 36.16 -3.88 -40.97
C SER A 65 35.45 -5.18 -40.57
N PRO A 66 35.37 -6.19 -41.46
CA PRO A 66 34.83 -7.52 -41.11
C PRO A 66 35.54 -8.16 -39.89
N GLY A 67 36.81 -7.82 -39.66
CA GLY A 67 37.60 -8.25 -38.50
C GLY A 67 37.42 -7.39 -37.24
N GLY A 68 36.53 -6.38 -37.25
CA GLY A 68 36.20 -5.57 -36.08
C GLY A 68 37.17 -4.42 -35.76
N GLN A 69 38.11 -4.10 -36.65
CA GLN A 69 38.99 -2.93 -36.50
C GLN A 69 38.37 -1.68 -37.15
N PRO A 70 38.52 -0.47 -36.56
CA PRO A 70 37.97 0.76 -37.11
C PRO A 70 38.74 1.17 -38.38
N ARG A 71 38.07 1.20 -39.53
CA ARG A 71 38.63 1.69 -40.81
C ARG A 71 38.55 3.20 -40.93
N ARG A 72 37.50 3.82 -40.36
CA ARG A 72 37.27 5.27 -40.44
C ARG A 72 36.56 5.74 -39.18
N ARG A 73 37.06 6.82 -38.58
CA ARG A 73 36.49 7.44 -37.37
C ARG A 73 36.17 8.91 -37.65
N GLN A 74 34.93 9.30 -37.38
CA GLN A 74 34.49 10.69 -37.46
C GLN A 74 33.93 11.12 -36.09
N SER A 75 34.52 12.14 -35.48
CA SER A 75 34.06 12.68 -34.19
C SER A 75 33.23 13.95 -34.37
N LEU A 76 32.01 13.95 -33.86
CA LEU A 76 31.11 15.10 -33.80
C LEU A 76 31.12 15.68 -32.37
N ARG A 77 31.52 16.95 -32.24
CA ARG A 77 31.62 17.65 -30.95
C ARG A 77 30.26 17.97 -30.34
N THR A 78 29.25 18.14 -31.17
CA THR A 78 27.86 18.34 -30.76
C THR A 78 26.99 17.63 -31.78
N ALA A 79 26.20 16.66 -31.34
CA ALA A 79 25.22 15.98 -32.18
C ALA A 79 23.94 15.73 -31.39
N GLU A 80 22.83 15.74 -32.11
CA GLU A 80 21.50 15.44 -31.61
C GLU A 80 21.09 14.07 -32.13
N LEU A 81 20.78 13.17 -31.20
CA LEU A 81 20.21 11.86 -31.51
C LEU A 81 18.71 11.89 -31.24
N SER A 82 17.93 11.56 -32.25
CA SER A 82 16.49 11.38 -32.13
C SER A 82 16.07 9.99 -32.58
N LEU A 83 15.10 9.43 -31.86
CA LEU A 83 14.56 8.10 -32.16
C LEU A 83 13.24 8.23 -32.94
N GLY A 84 13.22 7.73 -34.17
CA GLY A 84 12.09 7.84 -35.09
C GLY A 84 11.65 6.51 -35.70
N ARG A 85 10.59 6.55 -36.51
CA ARG A 85 10.22 5.46 -37.43
C ARG A 85 10.29 5.96 -38.87
N ASN A 86 10.69 5.10 -39.81
CA ASN A 86 10.55 5.38 -41.25
C ASN A 86 9.11 5.09 -41.73
N GLU A 87 8.79 5.43 -42.98
CA GLU A 87 7.49 5.14 -43.63
C GLU A 87 7.09 3.66 -43.59
N ARG A 88 8.06 2.74 -43.44
CA ARG A 88 7.86 1.29 -43.32
C ARG A 88 7.69 0.83 -41.86
N ARG A 89 7.49 1.78 -40.92
CA ARG A 89 7.40 1.58 -39.46
C ARG A 89 8.65 0.97 -38.81
N GLU A 90 9.80 0.99 -39.48
CA GLU A 90 11.05 0.50 -38.92
C GLU A 90 11.68 1.55 -38.01
N LEU A 91 12.19 1.13 -36.85
CA LEU A 91 12.87 2.00 -35.89
C LEU A 91 14.21 2.49 -36.45
N MET A 92 14.35 3.81 -36.53
CA MET A 92 15.54 4.51 -37.03
C MET A 92 16.10 5.42 -35.94
N LEU A 93 17.42 5.39 -35.78
CA LEU A 93 18.16 6.34 -34.96
C LEU A 93 18.74 7.41 -35.88
N ARG A 94 18.26 8.65 -35.76
CA ARG A 94 18.75 9.79 -36.54
C ARG A 94 19.83 10.52 -35.76
N LEU A 95 20.96 10.75 -36.40
CA LEU A 95 22.08 11.54 -35.90
C LEU A 95 22.19 12.81 -36.74
N GLN A 96 22.03 13.97 -36.10
CA GLN A 96 22.12 15.27 -36.74
C GLN A 96 23.21 16.12 -36.08
N ALA A 97 24.06 16.74 -36.90
CA ALA A 97 25.08 17.69 -36.44
C ALA A 97 24.60 19.13 -36.73
N PRO A 98 24.84 20.10 -35.84
CA PRO A 98 24.43 21.48 -36.05
C PRO A 98 25.29 22.15 -37.15
N GLY A 99 24.63 22.65 -38.21
CA GLY A 99 25.25 23.41 -39.30
C GLY A 99 24.53 23.24 -40.65
N PRO A 100 24.65 24.20 -41.60
CA PRO A 100 23.87 24.23 -42.85
C PRO A 100 24.22 23.13 -43.87
N ALA A 101 25.24 22.31 -43.62
CA ALA A 101 25.68 21.22 -44.51
C ALA A 101 25.60 19.82 -43.89
N GLY A 102 25.05 19.68 -42.67
CA GLY A 102 24.98 18.40 -41.96
C GLY A 102 23.81 17.53 -42.41
N ARG A 103 23.98 16.74 -43.48
CA ARG A 103 22.94 15.77 -43.89
C ARG A 103 22.68 14.77 -42.74
N PRO A 104 21.42 14.58 -42.28
CA PRO A 104 21.11 13.67 -41.19
C PRO A 104 21.48 12.23 -41.57
N ARG A 105 22.19 11.53 -40.67
CA ARG A 105 22.51 10.11 -40.84
C ARG A 105 21.50 9.28 -40.07
N CYS A 106 20.74 8.45 -40.76
CA CYS A 106 19.76 7.55 -40.14
C CYS A 106 20.32 6.13 -40.10
N PHE A 107 20.35 5.53 -38.92
CA PHE A 107 20.81 4.15 -38.71
C PHE A 107 19.60 3.27 -38.38
N PRO A 108 19.35 2.18 -39.13
CA PRO A 108 18.34 1.22 -38.74
C PRO A 108 18.75 0.54 -37.43
N VAL A 109 17.84 0.49 -36.46
CA VAL A 109 18.15 -0.04 -35.12
C VAL A 109 18.01 -1.57 -35.07
N ARG A 110 17.64 -2.22 -36.18
CA ARG A 110 17.46 -3.67 -36.27
C ARG A 110 18.73 -4.40 -35.86
N ALA A 111 18.63 -5.26 -34.84
CA ALA A 111 19.73 -6.03 -34.26
C ALA A 111 20.92 -5.19 -33.72
N ALA A 112 20.69 -3.91 -33.36
CA ALA A 112 21.70 -3.09 -32.69
C ALA A 112 22.07 -3.67 -31.32
N ARG A 113 23.37 -3.77 -31.05
CA ARG A 113 23.92 -4.18 -29.74
C ARG A 113 24.23 -2.95 -28.89
N LEU A 114 23.63 -2.87 -27.72
CA LEU A 114 23.84 -1.79 -26.76
C LEU A 114 24.84 -2.20 -25.68
N PHE A 115 25.85 -1.37 -25.44
CA PHE A 115 26.82 -1.55 -24.36
C PHE A 115 26.65 -0.44 -23.33
N THR A 116 26.01 -0.76 -22.21
CA THR A 116 25.61 0.22 -21.18
C THR A 116 26.51 0.22 -19.94
N ARG A 117 27.65 -0.50 -19.96
CA ARG A 117 28.57 -0.66 -18.81
C ARG A 117 29.02 0.68 -18.20
N PHE A 118 29.13 1.73 -19.00
CA PHE A 118 29.56 3.06 -18.55
C PHE A 118 28.44 4.12 -18.60
N ALA A 119 27.18 3.71 -18.75
CA ALA A 119 26.06 4.65 -18.84
C ALA A 119 25.90 5.51 -17.58
N ALA A 120 26.32 4.98 -16.41
CA ALA A 120 26.40 5.74 -15.15
C ALA A 120 27.40 6.91 -15.19
N ALA A 121 28.41 6.85 -16.06
CA ALA A 121 29.39 7.90 -16.28
C ALA A 121 29.10 8.74 -17.54
N GLY A 122 27.86 8.69 -18.06
CA GLY A 122 27.46 9.46 -19.24
C GLY A 122 28.05 8.95 -20.55
N ARG A 123 28.50 7.69 -20.63
CA ARG A 123 29.12 7.09 -21.83
C ARG A 123 28.43 5.79 -22.23
N SER A 124 28.20 5.58 -23.53
CA SER A 124 27.57 4.35 -24.03
C SER A 124 28.04 4.04 -25.45
N THR A 125 28.08 2.76 -25.81
CA THR A 125 28.42 2.32 -27.17
C THR A 125 27.23 1.62 -27.81
N LEU A 126 26.88 2.02 -29.04
CA LEU A 126 25.86 1.37 -29.86
C LEU A 126 26.55 0.76 -31.08
N ARG A 127 26.34 -0.52 -31.36
CA ARG A 127 26.92 -1.19 -32.53
C ARG A 127 25.81 -1.73 -33.43
N PHE A 128 25.83 -1.29 -34.68
CA PHE A 128 24.89 -1.70 -35.71
C PHE A 128 25.56 -2.73 -36.63
N PRO A 129 24.95 -3.91 -36.83
CA PRO A 129 25.47 -4.92 -37.75
C PRO A 129 25.38 -4.44 -39.20
N ALA A 130 26.23 -4.99 -40.08
CA ALA A 130 26.15 -4.73 -41.51
C ALA A 130 24.90 -5.43 -42.09
N ASP A 131 24.08 -4.71 -42.85
CA ASP A 131 22.99 -5.31 -43.63
C ASP A 131 23.57 -6.25 -44.71
N SER A 132 22.79 -7.26 -45.12
CA SER A 132 23.18 -8.36 -46.02
C SER A 132 23.48 -7.97 -47.48
N THR A 133 23.94 -6.73 -47.72
CA THR A 133 24.43 -6.26 -49.02
C THR A 133 25.97 -6.31 -49.04
N PRO A 134 26.60 -6.75 -50.14
CA PRO A 134 28.05 -7.04 -50.21
C PRO A 134 28.98 -5.81 -50.13
N ARG A 135 28.47 -4.64 -49.75
CA ARG A 135 29.25 -3.39 -49.56
C ARG A 135 29.04 -2.71 -48.19
N ALA A 136 28.27 -3.29 -47.27
CA ALA A 136 27.99 -2.64 -45.97
C ALA A 136 29.05 -2.99 -44.90
N SER A 137 29.69 -1.97 -44.33
CA SER A 137 30.56 -2.08 -43.13
C SER A 137 29.72 -1.91 -41.86
N ALA A 138 30.05 -2.64 -40.80
CA ALA A 138 29.37 -2.50 -39.50
C ALA A 138 29.71 -1.13 -38.87
N VAL A 139 28.74 -0.45 -38.29
CA VAL A 139 28.93 0.91 -37.75
C VAL A 139 28.82 0.90 -36.23
N GLN A 140 29.73 1.61 -35.55
CA GLN A 140 29.74 1.79 -34.10
C GLN A 140 29.62 3.27 -33.74
N LEU A 141 28.69 3.61 -32.86
CA LEU A 141 28.52 4.94 -32.28
C LEU A 141 29.00 4.91 -30.82
N LEU A 142 29.96 5.78 -30.51
CA LEU A 142 30.47 6.01 -29.16
C LEU A 142 29.89 7.33 -28.66
N LEU A 143 28.98 7.25 -27.70
CA LEU A 143 28.35 8.39 -27.05
C LEU A 143 29.17 8.79 -25.82
N SER A 144 29.48 10.07 -25.69
CA SER A 144 30.15 10.65 -24.53
C SER A 144 29.59 12.03 -24.20
N ASP A 145 29.85 12.50 -22.98
CA ASP A 145 29.40 13.82 -22.51
C ASP A 145 27.87 13.94 -22.43
N CYS A 146 27.18 12.84 -22.11
CA CYS A 146 25.73 12.82 -21.93
C CYS A 146 25.36 13.01 -20.44
N PRO A 147 24.32 13.78 -20.10
CA PRO A 147 23.75 13.76 -18.76
C PRO A 147 23.30 12.32 -18.40
N PRO A 148 23.78 11.74 -17.29
CA PRO A 148 23.60 10.31 -17.01
C PRO A 148 22.12 9.90 -16.90
N ASP A 149 21.26 10.78 -16.37
CA ASP A 149 19.83 10.50 -16.22
C ASP A 149 19.08 10.55 -17.55
N ARG A 150 19.44 11.47 -18.46
CA ARG A 150 18.86 11.52 -19.82
C ARG A 150 19.36 10.36 -20.67
N LEU A 151 20.64 10.00 -20.57
CA LEU A 151 21.20 8.84 -21.27
C LEU A 151 20.55 7.52 -20.80
N ARG A 152 20.31 7.36 -19.50
CA ARG A 152 19.62 6.18 -18.96
C ARG A 152 18.18 6.07 -19.45
N ARG A 153 17.42 7.18 -19.44
CA ARG A 153 16.06 7.22 -20.00
C ARG A 153 16.06 6.89 -21.48
N PHE A 154 16.92 7.54 -22.28
CA PHE A 154 17.05 7.29 -23.71
C PHE A 154 17.38 5.82 -24.04
N LEU A 155 18.38 5.24 -23.35
CA LEU A 155 18.77 3.84 -23.55
C LEU A 155 17.68 2.86 -23.08
N HIS A 156 16.92 3.20 -22.03
CA HIS A 156 15.79 2.42 -21.57
C HIS A 156 14.66 2.42 -22.61
N THR A 157 14.29 3.59 -23.13
CA THR A 157 13.31 3.75 -24.22
C THR A 157 13.73 2.98 -25.47
N LEU A 158 15.00 3.07 -25.86
CA LEU A 158 15.55 2.35 -27.00
C LEU A 158 15.48 0.83 -26.80
N ARG A 159 15.80 0.34 -25.60
CA ARG A 159 15.75 -1.09 -25.26
C ARG A 159 14.33 -1.64 -25.25
N LEU A 160 13.37 -0.88 -24.70
CA LEU A 160 11.96 -1.25 -24.72
C LEU A 160 11.40 -1.28 -26.15
N LYS A 161 11.73 -0.29 -26.99
CA LYS A 161 11.29 -0.24 -28.38
C LYS A 161 11.93 -1.33 -29.26
N LEU A 162 13.18 -1.73 -28.97
CA LEU A 162 13.82 -2.90 -29.59
C LEU A 162 13.15 -4.22 -29.18
N ALA A 163 12.71 -4.34 -27.93
CA ALA A 163 12.02 -5.54 -27.44
C ALA A 163 10.57 -5.66 -27.95
N ALA A 164 9.90 -4.53 -28.18
CA ALA A 164 8.51 -4.48 -28.63
C ALA A 164 8.30 -4.71 -30.15
N ALA A 165 9.36 -4.71 -30.97
CA ALA A 165 9.25 -4.81 -32.43
C ALA A 165 10.27 -5.81 -33.04
N PRO A 166 9.98 -7.13 -33.07
CA PRO A 166 10.48 -7.95 -34.16
C PRO A 166 9.76 -7.46 -35.42
N GLY A 167 10.47 -6.79 -36.33
CA GLY A 167 9.87 -6.29 -37.57
C GLY A 167 9.14 -7.41 -38.35
N PRO A 168 8.24 -7.07 -39.29
CA PRO A 168 7.63 -8.06 -40.17
C PRO A 168 8.73 -8.88 -40.86
N GLY A 169 8.47 -10.18 -41.06
CA GLY A 169 9.38 -11.07 -41.80
C GLY A 169 9.78 -10.49 -43.16
N PRO A 170 10.85 -11.00 -43.79
CA PRO A 170 11.38 -10.43 -45.02
C PRO A 170 10.26 -10.30 -46.07
N ALA A 171 9.90 -9.06 -46.42
CA ALA A 171 9.06 -8.80 -47.58
C ALA A 171 9.77 -9.37 -48.81
N SER A 172 9.02 -10.05 -49.69
CA SER A 172 9.56 -10.65 -50.90
C SER A 172 10.43 -9.63 -51.68
N ALA A 173 11.55 -10.08 -52.25
CA ALA A 173 12.47 -9.23 -53.02
C ALA A 173 11.77 -8.39 -54.11
N ARG A 174 10.59 -8.84 -54.56
CA ARG A 174 9.72 -8.16 -55.53
C ARG A 174 9.09 -6.86 -54.99
N THR A 175 8.79 -6.79 -53.70
CA THR A 175 8.22 -5.60 -53.03
C THR A 175 9.30 -4.56 -52.70
N GLN A 176 10.56 -4.99 -52.51
CA GLN A 176 11.70 -4.09 -52.27
C GLN A 176 12.16 -3.33 -53.53
N LEU A 177 11.95 -3.89 -54.72
CA LEU A 177 12.35 -3.29 -56.00
C LEU A 177 11.34 -2.28 -56.58
N LEU A 178 10.06 -2.37 -56.18
CA LEU A 178 8.97 -1.57 -56.77
C LEU A 178 8.48 -0.38 -55.92
N GLY A 179 9.09 -0.14 -54.75
CA GLY A 179 8.73 0.98 -53.88
C GLY A 179 9.61 2.22 -54.08
N PRO A 180 9.08 3.45 -53.89
CA PRO A 180 9.90 4.66 -53.92
C PRO A 180 10.99 4.63 -52.84
N ARG A 181 12.12 5.31 -53.09
CA ARG A 181 13.24 5.42 -52.13
C ARG A 181 12.77 6.23 -50.90
N PRO A 182 12.89 5.70 -49.67
CA PRO A 182 12.31 6.33 -48.48
C PRO A 182 13.03 7.64 -48.14
N ARG A 183 12.28 8.73 -47.90
CA ARG A 183 12.84 10.05 -47.56
C ARG A 183 12.28 10.68 -46.27
N ASP A 184 11.20 10.17 -45.68
CA ASP A 184 10.57 10.88 -44.56
C ASP A 184 10.77 10.19 -43.19
N PHE A 185 11.21 11.00 -42.21
CA PHE A 185 11.46 10.63 -40.81
C PHE A 185 10.36 11.23 -39.93
N ILE A 186 9.64 10.38 -39.19
CA ILE A 186 8.59 10.82 -38.25
C ILE A 186 9.14 10.65 -36.81
N SER A 187 9.22 11.74 -36.04
CA SER A 187 9.56 11.75 -34.62
C SER A 187 8.42 11.12 -33.79
N ILE A 188 8.75 10.29 -32.80
CA ILE A 188 7.74 9.50 -32.06
C ILE A 188 7.49 10.14 -30.68
N SER A 189 6.23 10.38 -30.36
CA SER A 189 5.70 10.68 -29.01
C SER A 189 5.89 9.54 -27.98
N PRO A 190 5.75 9.80 -26.66
CA PRO A 190 6.17 8.91 -25.58
C PRO A 190 5.55 7.50 -25.56
N VAL A 191 6.23 6.57 -24.89
CA VAL A 191 5.96 5.12 -24.85
C VAL A 191 4.53 4.84 -24.36
N GLN A 192 3.72 4.18 -25.19
CA GLN A 192 2.35 3.82 -24.81
C GLN A 192 2.31 2.54 -23.92
N PRO A 193 1.36 2.44 -22.98
CA PRO A 193 1.25 1.34 -22.02
C PRO A 193 1.16 -0.07 -22.63
N GLU A 194 0.73 -0.17 -23.89
CA GLU A 194 0.63 -1.42 -24.65
C GLU A 194 2.01 -2.01 -25.01
N GLU A 195 3.03 -1.17 -25.26
CA GLU A 195 4.39 -1.62 -25.60
C GLU A 195 5.09 -2.23 -24.35
N LEU A 196 4.76 -1.74 -23.15
CA LEU A 196 5.27 -2.25 -21.87
C LEU A 196 4.76 -3.66 -21.54
N ARG A 197 3.51 -3.97 -21.93
CA ARG A 197 2.90 -5.29 -21.72
C ARG A 197 3.50 -6.36 -22.64
N ARG A 198 3.91 -6.00 -23.87
CA ARG A 198 4.50 -6.95 -24.83
C ARG A 198 5.95 -7.31 -24.51
N ALA A 199 6.73 -6.37 -23.96
CA ALA A 199 8.13 -6.63 -23.55
C ALA A 199 8.25 -7.61 -22.37
N ALA A 200 7.21 -7.76 -21.56
CA ALA A 200 7.18 -8.72 -20.45
C ALA A 200 7.04 -10.19 -20.91
N ALA A 201 6.64 -10.44 -22.16
CA ALA A 201 6.32 -11.78 -22.67
C ALA A 201 7.51 -12.51 -23.32
N THR A 202 8.60 -11.84 -23.68
CA THR A 202 9.74 -12.43 -24.41
C THR A 202 11.01 -12.44 -23.54
N ARG A 203 11.20 -13.50 -22.75
CA ARG A 203 12.50 -13.81 -22.13
C ARG A 203 13.42 -14.42 -23.20
N VAL A 204 14.45 -13.69 -23.62
CA VAL A 204 15.58 -14.28 -24.36
C VAL A 204 16.70 -14.57 -23.38
N THR A 205 17.21 -15.79 -23.46
CA THR A 205 18.25 -16.42 -22.65
C THR A 205 19.60 -15.71 -22.78
N ASP A 206 20.21 -15.39 -21.65
CA ASP A 206 21.61 -14.99 -21.52
C ASP A 206 22.53 -16.15 -21.93
N THR A 207 23.40 -15.94 -22.92
CA THR A 207 24.57 -16.79 -23.15
C THR A 207 25.80 -15.91 -23.16
N THR A 208 26.57 -15.88 -22.07
CA THR A 208 28.00 -16.28 -22.04
C THR A 208 28.66 -15.99 -20.67
N PRO A 209 29.71 -16.75 -20.29
CA PRO A 209 30.07 -17.04 -18.90
C PRO A 209 31.10 -16.05 -18.32
N VAL A 210 30.94 -15.70 -17.04
CA VAL A 210 31.88 -14.83 -16.31
C VAL A 210 32.76 -15.67 -15.38
N LYS A 211 34.06 -15.73 -15.69
CA LYS A 211 35.13 -16.20 -14.80
C LYS A 211 35.29 -15.24 -13.62
N ARG A 212 35.45 -15.80 -12.41
CA ARG A 212 35.81 -15.08 -11.17
C ARG A 212 37.18 -14.40 -11.30
N PRO A 213 37.34 -13.18 -10.76
CA PRO A 213 38.61 -12.71 -10.25
C PRO A 213 38.62 -12.66 -8.72
N THR A 214 39.78 -12.97 -8.19
CA THR A 214 40.25 -13.08 -6.81
C THR A 214 40.23 -11.77 -6.01
N GLU A 215 40.15 -11.91 -4.68
CA GLU A 215 40.13 -10.85 -3.66
C GLU A 215 41.35 -9.91 -3.69
N PRO A 216 41.21 -8.70 -3.10
CA PRO A 216 41.93 -8.49 -1.85
C PRO A 216 41.14 -7.75 -0.74
N ARG A 217 41.28 -8.33 0.47
CA ARG A 217 41.34 -7.80 1.85
C ARG A 217 40.57 -6.54 2.29
N ALA A 218 39.68 -6.82 3.27
CA ALA A 218 39.48 -6.18 4.58
C ALA A 218 39.12 -4.68 4.68
N GLY A 219 37.85 -4.44 4.98
CA GLY A 219 37.31 -3.19 5.54
C GLY A 219 35.81 -3.35 5.78
N ALA A 220 35.39 -3.32 7.04
CA ALA A 220 34.07 -3.71 7.54
C ALA A 220 32.90 -3.09 6.76
N LYS A 221 31.95 -3.92 6.30
CA LYS A 221 30.63 -3.49 5.79
C LYS A 221 29.54 -3.86 6.80
N PRO A 222 28.53 -2.99 6.99
CA PRO A 222 27.37 -3.28 7.84
C PRO A 222 26.58 -4.44 7.22
N ARG A 223 26.16 -5.39 8.05
CA ARG A 223 25.33 -6.52 7.64
C ARG A 223 24.02 -6.03 7.05
N THR A 224 23.88 -6.09 5.73
CA THR A 224 22.58 -6.13 5.06
C THR A 224 21.99 -7.51 5.28
N GLU A 225 21.22 -7.67 6.36
CA GLU A 225 20.33 -8.82 6.52
C GLU A 225 19.31 -8.81 5.38
N VAL A 226 19.43 -9.77 4.46
CA VAL A 226 18.35 -10.10 3.53
C VAL A 226 17.27 -10.78 4.36
N THR A 227 16.29 -10.01 4.83
CA THR A 227 15.13 -10.50 5.58
C THR A 227 14.39 -11.57 4.76
N ARG A 228 14.41 -12.82 5.23
CA ARG A 228 13.68 -13.95 4.64
C ARG A 228 12.22 -13.95 5.11
N TRP A 229 11.33 -14.36 4.21
CA TRP A 229 9.88 -14.43 4.39
C TRP A 229 9.43 -15.84 4.84
N PRO A 230 8.42 -15.99 5.73
CA PRO A 230 7.71 -14.93 6.45
C PRO A 230 8.62 -14.17 7.41
N LEU A 231 8.41 -12.85 7.55
CA LEU A 231 9.18 -12.08 8.53
C LEU A 231 8.91 -12.71 9.90
N PRO A 232 9.95 -13.15 10.62
CA PRO A 232 9.75 -13.59 11.99
C PRO A 232 9.15 -12.44 12.78
N VAL A 233 8.22 -12.75 13.68
CA VAL A 233 7.67 -11.79 14.65
C VAL A 233 8.88 -11.05 15.25
N LYS A 234 8.96 -9.73 15.08
CA LYS A 234 9.95 -8.93 15.82
C LYS A 234 9.73 -9.28 17.28
N ARG A 235 10.78 -9.70 18.03
CA ARG A 235 10.62 -9.98 19.46
C ARG A 235 9.94 -8.76 20.09
N LEU A 236 8.66 -8.90 20.43
CA LEU A 236 7.92 -7.88 21.15
C LEU A 236 8.62 -7.80 22.51
N ARG A 237 9.28 -6.68 22.79
CA ARG A 237 9.84 -6.41 24.12
C ARG A 237 8.65 -6.15 25.03
N LEU A 238 8.26 -7.16 25.78
CA LEU A 238 7.25 -7.02 26.82
C LEU A 238 7.81 -6.11 27.93
N PRO A 239 7.02 -5.21 28.52
CA PRO A 239 7.42 -4.43 29.68
C PRO A 239 7.90 -5.33 30.85
N PRO A 240 8.84 -4.87 31.68
CA PRO A 240 9.40 -5.64 32.78
C PRO A 240 8.39 -5.92 33.92
N THR A 241 7.35 -5.10 34.05
CA THR A 241 6.24 -5.32 34.97
C THR A 241 5.27 -6.35 34.38
N LYS A 242 5.33 -7.58 34.88
CA LYS A 242 4.43 -8.66 34.47
C LYS A 242 3.17 -8.59 35.35
N PRO A 243 2.03 -8.04 34.90
CA PRO A 243 0.78 -8.38 35.55
C PRO A 243 0.55 -9.89 35.35
N GLU A 244 0.08 -10.56 36.41
CA GLU A 244 -0.23 -11.98 36.38
C GLU A 244 -1.37 -12.24 35.40
N LEU A 245 -1.24 -13.30 34.61
CA LEU A 245 -2.30 -13.74 33.71
C LEU A 245 -3.44 -14.34 34.53
N SER A 246 -4.69 -14.04 34.18
CA SER A 246 -5.83 -14.70 34.80
C SER A 246 -5.79 -16.22 34.58
N LYS A 247 -6.54 -16.99 35.39
CA LYS A 247 -6.61 -18.45 35.24
C LYS A 247 -7.07 -18.87 33.84
N GLU A 248 -7.98 -18.10 33.24
CA GLU A 248 -8.50 -18.30 31.88
C GLU A 248 -7.42 -17.98 30.83
N GLN A 249 -6.77 -16.82 30.93
CA GLN A 249 -5.67 -16.42 30.05
C GLN A 249 -4.50 -17.43 30.09
N ALA A 250 -4.15 -17.91 31.28
CA ALA A 250 -3.13 -18.94 31.47
C ALA A 250 -3.56 -20.28 30.87
N ALA A 251 -4.85 -20.65 30.92
CA ALA A 251 -5.36 -21.85 30.27
C ALA A 251 -5.23 -21.78 28.74
N VAL A 252 -5.57 -20.64 28.13
CA VAL A 252 -5.36 -20.38 26.70
C VAL A 252 -3.88 -20.51 26.35
N LEU A 253 -2.99 -19.84 27.08
CA LEU A 253 -1.54 -19.92 26.83
C LEU A 253 -1.02 -21.35 26.92
N ARG A 254 -1.45 -22.13 27.92
CA ARG A 254 -1.07 -23.56 28.04
C ARG A 254 -1.56 -24.39 26.86
N ALA A 255 -2.78 -24.17 26.37
CA ALA A 255 -3.31 -24.89 25.21
C ALA A 255 -2.51 -24.58 23.94
N VAL A 256 -2.15 -23.30 23.73
CA VAL A 256 -1.30 -22.87 22.61
C VAL A 256 0.09 -23.51 22.68
N LEU A 257 0.73 -23.51 23.84
CA LEU A 257 2.07 -24.09 24.03
C LEU A 257 2.09 -25.61 23.85
N LYS A 258 0.97 -26.30 24.09
CA LYS A 258 0.79 -27.73 23.77
C LYS A 258 0.65 -28.02 22.27
N GLY A 259 0.62 -26.98 21.41
CA GLY A 259 0.47 -27.14 19.97
C GLY A 259 -0.97 -27.32 19.49
N GLN A 260 -1.97 -27.03 20.34
CA GLN A 260 -3.37 -27.14 19.96
C GLN A 260 -3.81 -25.95 19.09
N SER A 261 -4.63 -26.22 18.08
CA SER A 261 -5.37 -25.17 17.36
C SER A 261 -6.55 -24.72 18.20
N ILE A 262 -6.61 -23.43 18.50
CA ILE A 262 -7.59 -22.86 19.43
C ILE A 262 -8.26 -21.62 18.87
N PHE A 263 -9.51 -21.41 19.28
CA PHE A 263 -10.21 -20.15 19.20
C PHE A 263 -10.42 -19.67 20.63
N PHE A 264 -10.10 -18.42 20.93
CA PHE A 264 -10.51 -17.82 22.19
C PHE A 264 -11.28 -16.54 21.95
N THR A 265 -12.39 -16.40 22.67
CA THR A 265 -13.33 -15.30 22.54
C THR A 265 -13.59 -14.66 23.89
N GLY A 266 -14.21 -13.50 23.89
CA GLY A 266 -14.52 -12.74 25.08
C GLY A 266 -15.05 -11.37 24.71
N SER A 267 -15.83 -10.77 25.61
CA SER A 267 -16.38 -9.43 25.42
C SER A 267 -15.27 -8.38 25.17
N ALA A 268 -15.64 -7.20 24.69
CA ALA A 268 -14.71 -6.06 24.61
C ALA A 268 -14.05 -5.81 25.97
N GLY A 269 -12.75 -5.50 26.00
CA GLY A 269 -12.04 -5.22 27.25
C GLY A 269 -11.57 -6.43 28.06
N THR A 270 -11.72 -7.67 27.56
CA THR A 270 -11.27 -8.90 28.26
C THR A 270 -9.79 -9.23 28.10
N GLY A 271 -9.02 -8.36 27.44
CA GLY A 271 -7.57 -8.54 27.25
C GLY A 271 -7.17 -9.54 26.15
N LYS A 272 -8.01 -9.74 25.11
CA LYS A 272 -7.72 -10.65 23.98
C LYS A 272 -6.41 -10.30 23.26
N SER A 273 -6.26 -9.05 22.82
CA SER A 273 -5.06 -8.60 22.10
C SER A 273 -3.82 -8.57 23.02
N TYR A 274 -3.99 -8.25 24.31
CA TYR A 274 -2.92 -8.38 25.30
C TYR A 274 -2.42 -9.82 25.42
N LEU A 275 -3.35 -10.79 25.52
CA LEU A 275 -3.02 -12.21 25.56
C LEU A 275 -2.34 -12.68 24.27
N LEU A 276 -2.75 -12.19 23.10
CA LEU A 276 -2.04 -12.46 21.85
C LEU A 276 -0.59 -11.99 21.88
N LYS A 277 -0.31 -10.77 22.35
CA LYS A 277 1.07 -10.27 22.47
C LYS A 277 1.91 -11.13 23.42
N ARG A 278 1.31 -11.62 24.52
CA ARG A 278 1.94 -12.58 25.44
C ARG A 278 2.22 -13.93 24.79
N ILE A 279 1.28 -14.46 24.01
CA ILE A 279 1.43 -15.70 23.24
C ILE A 279 2.56 -15.55 22.22
N LEU A 280 2.57 -14.47 21.44
CA LEU A 280 3.61 -14.17 20.46
C LEU A 280 4.99 -14.03 21.09
N GLY A 281 5.07 -13.46 22.30
CA GLY A 281 6.32 -13.39 23.08
C GLY A 281 6.79 -14.73 23.67
N SER A 282 5.88 -15.70 23.83
CA SER A 282 6.17 -17.03 24.41
C SER A 282 6.45 -18.09 23.35
N LEU A 283 5.97 -17.89 22.12
CA LEU A 283 6.19 -18.80 21.00
C LEU A 283 7.54 -18.56 20.31
N PRO A 284 8.15 -19.60 19.71
CA PRO A 284 9.34 -19.41 18.89
C PRO A 284 8.99 -18.51 17.69
N PRO A 285 9.79 -17.45 17.41
CA PRO A 285 9.48 -16.51 16.33
C PRO A 285 9.59 -17.14 14.94
N THR A 286 10.41 -18.18 14.80
CA THR A 286 10.56 -18.93 13.56
C THR A 286 9.26 -19.68 13.23
N GLY A 287 8.68 -19.42 12.05
CA GLY A 287 7.46 -20.08 11.58
C GLY A 287 6.17 -19.64 12.29
N THR A 288 6.22 -18.60 13.12
CA THR A 288 5.03 -17.96 13.71
C THR A 288 4.69 -16.71 12.90
N VAL A 289 3.46 -16.64 12.41
CA VAL A 289 2.97 -15.52 11.59
C VAL A 289 1.79 -14.87 12.31
N ALA A 290 1.92 -13.57 12.58
CA ALA A 290 0.85 -12.76 13.17
C ALA A 290 0.03 -12.08 12.08
N THR A 291 -1.28 -12.31 12.09
CA THR A 291 -2.21 -11.68 11.15
C THR A 291 -3.47 -11.15 11.83
N ALA A 292 -4.13 -10.21 11.17
CA ALA A 292 -5.45 -9.73 11.56
C ALA A 292 -6.34 -9.55 10.32
N SER A 293 -7.65 -9.38 10.55
CA SER A 293 -8.62 -9.13 9.47
C SER A 293 -8.38 -7.80 8.76
N THR A 294 -7.89 -6.78 9.47
CA THR A 294 -7.66 -5.42 8.95
C THR A 294 -6.23 -4.91 9.15
N GLY A 295 -5.86 -3.87 8.40
CA GLY A 295 -4.49 -3.31 8.40
C GLY A 295 -4.09 -2.67 9.72
N VAL A 296 -5.03 -1.97 10.36
CA VAL A 296 -4.82 -1.30 11.64
C VAL A 296 -4.62 -2.34 12.75
N ALA A 297 -5.53 -3.33 12.88
CA ALA A 297 -5.38 -4.43 13.83
C ALA A 297 -4.07 -5.21 13.62
N ALA A 298 -3.69 -5.46 12.36
CA ALA A 298 -2.44 -6.12 12.02
C ALA A 298 -1.22 -5.30 12.49
N CYS A 299 -1.26 -3.97 12.33
CA CYS A 299 -0.20 -3.08 12.82
C CYS A 299 -0.05 -3.17 14.35
N HIS A 300 -1.15 -3.35 15.10
CA HIS A 300 -1.12 -3.38 16.57
C HIS A 300 -0.46 -4.62 17.16
N ILE A 301 -0.62 -5.76 16.49
CA ILE A 301 0.08 -7.01 16.86
C ILE A 301 1.45 -7.14 16.18
N GLY A 302 1.89 -6.13 15.41
CA GLY A 302 3.15 -6.16 14.66
C GLY A 302 3.17 -7.21 13.54
N GLY A 303 2.00 -7.51 12.99
CA GLY A 303 1.77 -8.51 11.95
C GLY A 303 1.43 -7.91 10.58
N THR A 304 0.75 -8.70 9.75
CA THR A 304 0.24 -8.30 8.43
C THR A 304 -1.24 -8.66 8.28
N THR A 305 -1.94 -8.15 7.28
CA THR A 305 -3.33 -8.56 7.05
C THR A 305 -3.40 -10.01 6.58
N LEU A 306 -4.47 -10.72 6.93
CA LEU A 306 -4.71 -12.09 6.48
C LEU A 306 -4.72 -12.18 4.95
N HIS A 307 -5.28 -11.16 4.29
CA HIS A 307 -5.28 -11.03 2.82
C HIS A 307 -3.86 -10.91 2.23
N ALA A 308 -3.02 -10.08 2.82
CA ALA A 308 -1.63 -9.90 2.38
C ALA A 308 -0.80 -11.18 2.59
N PHE A 309 -0.96 -11.84 3.75
CA PHE A 309 -0.31 -13.13 4.02
C PHE A 309 -0.73 -14.21 3.02
N ALA A 310 -2.04 -14.34 2.77
CA ALA A 310 -2.57 -15.39 1.92
C ALA A 310 -2.11 -15.25 0.47
N GLY A 311 -1.98 -14.01 0.00
CA GLY A 311 -1.50 -13.72 -1.36
C GLY A 311 -2.49 -14.05 -2.47
N ILE A 312 -3.79 -14.19 -2.14
CA ILE A 312 -4.84 -14.66 -3.08
C ILE A 312 -5.72 -13.55 -3.67
N GLY A 313 -5.32 -12.28 -3.51
CA GLY A 313 -6.09 -11.12 -3.97
C GLY A 313 -7.36 -10.92 -3.12
N SER A 314 -8.49 -10.61 -3.78
CA SER A 314 -9.79 -10.43 -3.12
C SER A 314 -10.39 -11.71 -2.56
N GLY A 315 -9.80 -12.88 -2.85
CA GLY A 315 -10.37 -14.16 -2.49
C GLY A 315 -11.65 -14.51 -3.24
N GLN A 316 -12.10 -13.71 -4.21
CA GLN A 316 -13.35 -14.00 -4.97
C GLN A 316 -13.13 -14.92 -6.17
N ALA A 317 -11.88 -15.07 -6.62
CA ALA A 317 -11.56 -15.96 -7.72
C ALA A 317 -11.86 -17.44 -7.37
N PRO A 318 -12.00 -18.31 -8.40
CA PRO A 318 -12.12 -19.76 -8.20
C PRO A 318 -10.89 -20.32 -7.48
N LEU A 319 -11.09 -21.41 -6.73
CA LEU A 319 -10.04 -22.02 -5.90
C LEU A 319 -8.75 -22.30 -6.68
N ALA A 320 -8.83 -22.81 -7.90
CA ALA A 320 -7.65 -23.10 -8.73
C ALA A 320 -6.80 -21.85 -9.00
N GLN A 321 -7.44 -20.70 -9.24
CA GLN A 321 -6.75 -19.43 -9.44
C GLN A 321 -6.14 -18.93 -8.13
N CYS A 322 -6.86 -19.02 -7.01
CA CYS A 322 -6.32 -18.66 -5.69
C CYS A 322 -5.09 -19.51 -5.34
N VAL A 323 -5.11 -20.81 -5.62
CA VAL A 323 -3.94 -21.67 -5.46
C VAL A 323 -2.80 -21.21 -6.36
N ALA A 324 -3.04 -20.92 -7.64
CA ALA A 324 -2.01 -20.41 -8.54
C ALA A 324 -1.38 -19.09 -8.05
N LEU A 325 -2.18 -18.19 -7.46
CA LEU A 325 -1.69 -16.97 -6.82
C LEU A 325 -0.81 -17.28 -5.60
N ALA A 326 -1.25 -18.20 -4.73
CA ALA A 326 -0.52 -18.62 -3.54
C ALA A 326 0.77 -19.39 -3.86
N GLN A 327 0.91 -19.93 -5.09
CA GLN A 327 2.12 -20.59 -5.58
C GLN A 327 3.21 -19.63 -6.06
N ARG A 328 2.93 -18.32 -6.14
CA ARG A 328 3.92 -17.32 -6.57
C ARG A 328 5.17 -17.34 -5.65
N PRO A 329 6.36 -17.05 -6.19
CA PRO A 329 7.58 -16.88 -5.40
C PRO A 329 7.34 -15.86 -4.27
N GLY A 330 7.88 -16.12 -3.08
CA GLY A 330 7.55 -15.36 -1.87
C GLY A 330 6.33 -15.95 -1.16
N VAL A 331 5.13 -15.78 -1.70
CA VAL A 331 3.86 -16.24 -1.08
C VAL A 331 3.91 -17.73 -0.75
N ARG A 332 4.36 -18.58 -1.70
CA ARG A 332 4.52 -20.04 -1.48
C ARG A 332 5.42 -20.34 -0.28
N GLN A 333 6.53 -19.63 -0.14
CA GLN A 333 7.45 -19.81 0.98
C GLN A 333 6.83 -19.37 2.29
N GLY A 334 5.99 -18.32 2.27
CA GLY A 334 5.16 -17.90 3.41
C GLY A 334 4.30 -19.05 3.93
N TRP A 335 3.53 -19.66 3.03
CA TRP A 335 2.67 -20.79 3.36
C TRP A 335 3.44 -22.03 3.82
N LEU A 336 4.57 -22.36 3.20
CA LEU A 336 5.37 -23.54 3.57
C LEU A 336 6.07 -23.37 4.92
N ASN A 337 6.60 -22.18 5.19
CA ASN A 337 7.34 -21.89 6.43
C ASN A 337 6.41 -21.60 7.62
N CYS A 338 5.14 -21.28 7.37
CA CYS A 338 4.16 -21.06 8.43
C CYS A 338 3.86 -22.37 9.18
N GLN A 339 4.17 -22.40 10.46
CA GLN A 339 3.83 -23.48 11.40
C GLN A 339 2.66 -23.08 12.30
N ARG A 340 2.63 -21.79 12.67
CA ARG A 340 1.66 -21.18 13.59
C ARG A 340 1.10 -19.92 12.94
N LEU A 341 -0.21 -19.87 12.75
CA LEU A 341 -0.91 -18.72 12.21
C LEU A 341 -1.81 -18.11 13.29
N VAL A 342 -1.49 -16.89 13.68
CA VAL A 342 -2.31 -16.08 14.60
C VAL A 342 -3.25 -15.21 13.77
N ILE A 343 -4.54 -15.20 14.11
CA ILE A 343 -5.55 -14.35 13.45
C ILE A 343 -6.31 -13.57 14.53
N ASP A 344 -6.08 -12.26 14.59
CA ASP A 344 -6.86 -11.34 15.42
C ASP A 344 -8.10 -10.81 14.64
N GLU A 345 -9.12 -10.41 15.40
CA GLU A 345 -10.39 -9.87 14.89
C GLU A 345 -11.06 -10.76 13.82
N ILE A 346 -11.25 -12.05 14.14
CA ILE A 346 -11.86 -13.04 13.23
C ILE A 346 -13.32 -12.73 12.86
N SER A 347 -14.02 -11.89 13.61
CA SER A 347 -15.44 -11.57 13.37
C SER A 347 -15.67 -10.94 11.99
N MET A 348 -14.68 -10.21 11.49
CA MET A 348 -14.71 -9.56 10.18
C MET A 348 -14.35 -10.49 9.01
N VAL A 349 -13.98 -11.74 9.29
CA VAL A 349 -13.63 -12.73 8.26
C VAL A 349 -14.88 -13.52 7.85
N GLU A 350 -15.15 -13.55 6.54
CA GLU A 350 -16.26 -14.30 5.96
C GLU A 350 -16.00 -15.82 5.95
N ALA A 351 -17.08 -16.61 6.07
CA ALA A 351 -17.02 -18.08 6.01
C ALA A 351 -16.37 -18.61 4.73
N ASP A 352 -16.78 -18.07 3.57
CA ASP A 352 -16.28 -18.49 2.26
C ASP A 352 -14.79 -18.20 2.10
N LEU A 353 -14.32 -17.08 2.64
CA LEU A 353 -12.90 -16.75 2.66
C LEU A 353 -12.14 -17.76 3.53
N PHE A 354 -12.66 -18.10 4.70
CA PHE A 354 -12.02 -19.09 5.59
C PHE A 354 -11.92 -20.48 4.94
N ASP A 355 -13.00 -20.99 4.35
CA ASP A 355 -13.00 -22.29 3.64
C ASP A 355 -12.05 -22.28 2.44
N LYS A 356 -11.95 -21.15 1.72
CA LYS A 356 -11.02 -20.98 0.61
C LYS A 356 -9.57 -20.97 1.06
N LEU A 357 -9.26 -20.27 2.17
CA LEU A 357 -7.92 -20.25 2.77
C LEU A 357 -7.51 -21.66 3.24
N GLU A 358 -8.43 -22.40 3.85
CA GLU A 358 -8.19 -23.79 4.28
C GLU A 358 -7.81 -24.69 3.09
N ALA A 359 -8.57 -24.60 2.00
CA ALA A 359 -8.31 -25.37 0.78
C ALA A 359 -6.98 -24.97 0.11
N VAL A 360 -6.67 -23.67 0.07
CA VAL A 360 -5.38 -23.16 -0.42
C VAL A 360 -4.23 -23.66 0.44
N ALA A 361 -4.36 -23.63 1.77
CA ALA A 361 -3.33 -24.10 2.70
C ALA A 361 -3.00 -25.59 2.46
N ARG A 362 -4.03 -26.44 2.31
CA ARG A 362 -3.85 -27.87 1.96
C ARG A 362 -3.16 -28.06 0.62
N ALA A 363 -3.59 -27.32 -0.41
CA ALA A 363 -3.06 -27.44 -1.76
C ALA A 363 -1.59 -26.98 -1.88
N VAL A 364 -1.23 -25.85 -1.28
CA VAL A 364 0.12 -25.28 -1.36
C VAL A 364 1.13 -26.11 -0.56
N ARG A 365 0.73 -26.56 0.64
CA ARG A 365 1.56 -27.34 1.56
C ARG A 365 1.57 -28.84 1.26
N GLN A 366 0.66 -29.31 0.40
CA GLN A 366 0.50 -30.73 0.06
C GLN A 366 0.27 -31.61 1.30
N GLN A 367 -0.49 -31.11 2.27
CA GLN A 367 -0.85 -31.86 3.49
C GLN A 367 -2.36 -32.04 3.57
N ASN A 368 -2.83 -33.28 3.66
CA ASN A 368 -4.25 -33.60 3.84
C ASN A 368 -4.67 -33.52 5.33
N LYS A 369 -4.25 -32.45 6.01
CA LYS A 369 -4.62 -32.12 7.39
C LYS A 369 -5.41 -30.81 7.40
N PRO A 370 -6.27 -30.57 8.40
CA PRO A 370 -6.99 -29.29 8.51
C PRO A 370 -6.03 -28.11 8.37
N PHE A 371 -6.38 -27.16 7.48
CA PHE A 371 -5.57 -25.97 7.20
C PHE A 371 -4.11 -26.26 6.78
N GLY A 372 -3.89 -27.41 6.13
CA GLY A 372 -2.55 -27.85 5.73
C GLY A 372 -1.62 -28.17 6.91
N GLY A 373 -2.17 -28.50 8.09
CA GLY A 373 -1.41 -28.85 9.29
C GLY A 373 -0.81 -27.64 10.03
N ILE A 374 -1.27 -26.43 9.73
CA ILE A 374 -0.89 -25.22 10.46
C ILE A 374 -1.63 -25.18 11.80
N GLN A 375 -0.92 -24.84 12.88
CA GLN A 375 -1.55 -24.54 14.16
C GLN A 375 -2.25 -23.18 14.08
N LEU A 376 -3.56 -23.16 14.30
CA LEU A 376 -4.36 -21.94 14.28
C LEU A 376 -4.54 -21.38 15.69
N ILE A 377 -4.25 -20.10 15.87
CA ILE A 377 -4.47 -19.36 17.11
C ILE A 377 -5.35 -18.17 16.77
N ILE A 378 -6.64 -18.30 16.99
CA ILE A 378 -7.64 -17.34 16.52
C ILE A 378 -8.27 -16.63 17.70
N CYS A 379 -8.49 -15.32 17.58
CA CYS A 379 -9.34 -14.59 18.53
C CYS A 379 -10.23 -13.56 17.85
N GLY A 380 -11.24 -13.14 18.61
CA GLY A 380 -12.21 -12.12 18.23
C GLY A 380 -13.52 -12.31 18.97
N ASP A 381 -14.46 -11.41 18.72
CA ASP A 381 -15.80 -11.45 19.30
C ASP A 381 -16.85 -11.34 18.18
N PHE A 382 -17.59 -12.43 17.93
CA PHE A 382 -18.60 -12.46 16.87
C PHE A 382 -19.81 -11.55 17.14
N LEU A 383 -19.97 -11.05 18.36
CA LEU A 383 -21.00 -10.07 18.71
C LEU A 383 -20.55 -8.62 18.51
N GLN A 384 -19.32 -8.38 18.00
CA GLN A 384 -18.85 -7.06 17.58
C GLN A 384 -19.17 -6.81 16.09
N LEU A 385 -18.25 -6.23 15.31
CA LEU A 385 -18.51 -5.97 13.90
C LEU A 385 -18.55 -7.26 13.07
N PRO A 386 -19.57 -7.42 12.23
CA PRO A 386 -19.72 -8.55 11.32
C PRO A 386 -18.77 -8.44 10.11
N PRO A 387 -18.68 -9.47 9.26
CA PRO A 387 -17.89 -9.41 8.04
C PRO A 387 -18.41 -8.34 7.07
N VAL A 388 -17.48 -7.68 6.38
CA VAL A 388 -17.79 -6.65 5.37
C VAL A 388 -17.91 -7.32 4.00
N THR A 389 -19.14 -7.47 3.50
CA THR A 389 -19.37 -7.99 2.14
C THR A 389 -19.41 -6.87 1.11
N LYS A 390 -18.91 -7.16 -0.10
CA LYS A 390 -19.08 -6.28 -1.27
C LYS A 390 -20.27 -6.66 -2.14
N GLY A 391 -21.00 -7.71 -1.78
CA GLY A 391 -22.09 -8.28 -2.56
C GLY A 391 -23.47 -8.04 -1.92
N SER A 392 -24.55 -8.27 -2.67
CA SER A 392 -25.92 -8.15 -2.18
C SER A 392 -26.36 -9.30 -1.26
N GLN A 393 -25.53 -10.33 -1.08
CA GLN A 393 -25.84 -11.47 -0.21
C GLN A 393 -25.46 -11.16 1.24
N LEU A 394 -26.22 -11.73 2.17
CA LEU A 394 -25.95 -11.62 3.60
C LEU A 394 -24.59 -12.25 3.93
N PRO A 395 -23.69 -11.54 4.66
CA PRO A 395 -22.43 -12.10 5.13
C PRO A 395 -22.67 -13.38 5.94
N GLN A 396 -21.91 -14.42 5.64
CA GLN A 396 -21.80 -15.57 6.52
C GLN A 396 -20.61 -15.38 7.46
N PHE A 397 -20.86 -15.57 8.75
CA PHE A 397 -19.82 -15.48 9.77
C PHE A 397 -18.81 -16.63 9.67
N CYS A 398 -17.56 -16.36 10.04
CA CYS A 398 -16.47 -17.35 10.00
C CYS A 398 -16.82 -18.69 10.67
N PHE A 399 -17.55 -18.68 11.80
CA PHE A 399 -17.94 -19.91 12.50
C PHE A 399 -18.94 -20.79 11.74
N GLN A 400 -19.59 -20.25 10.70
CA GLN A 400 -20.49 -20.99 9.80
C GLN A 400 -19.74 -21.73 8.69
N ALA A 401 -18.43 -21.49 8.53
CA ALA A 401 -17.61 -22.18 7.55
C ALA A 401 -17.59 -23.69 7.80
N LYS A 402 -17.61 -24.48 6.73
CA LYS A 402 -17.65 -25.96 6.82
C LYS A 402 -16.40 -26.50 7.50
N SER A 403 -15.28 -25.80 7.34
CA SER A 403 -13.99 -26.19 7.90
C SER A 403 -13.77 -25.71 9.33
N TRP A 404 -14.60 -24.79 9.86
CA TRP A 404 -14.37 -24.14 11.16
C TRP A 404 -14.19 -25.16 12.29
N ARG A 405 -15.20 -26.02 12.54
CA ARG A 405 -15.18 -27.02 13.61
C ARG A 405 -14.02 -28.03 13.49
N ARG A 406 -13.55 -28.29 12.27
CA ARG A 406 -12.43 -29.20 12.00
C ARG A 406 -11.07 -28.53 12.22
N CYS A 407 -10.96 -27.25 11.88
CA CYS A 407 -9.72 -26.49 12.00
C CYS A 407 -9.49 -25.98 13.42
N VAL A 408 -10.58 -25.73 14.17
CA VAL A 408 -10.52 -25.16 15.52
C VAL A 408 -11.37 -25.98 16.49
N PRO A 409 -10.83 -27.10 17.00
CA PRO A 409 -11.58 -28.02 17.85
C PRO A 409 -11.80 -27.51 19.28
N VAL A 410 -10.95 -26.59 19.76
CA VAL A 410 -10.98 -26.09 21.13
C VAL A 410 -11.37 -24.62 21.09
N THR A 411 -12.43 -24.28 21.83
CA THR A 411 -12.84 -22.89 22.08
C THR A 411 -12.70 -22.59 23.56
N LEU A 412 -12.08 -21.45 23.90
CA LEU A 412 -11.97 -20.95 25.26
C LEU A 412 -12.61 -19.56 25.36
N GLU A 413 -13.12 -19.21 26.53
CA GLU A 413 -13.76 -17.93 26.78
C GLU A 413 -12.97 -17.15 27.83
N LEU A 414 -12.83 -15.84 27.61
CA LEU A 414 -12.34 -14.86 28.56
C LEU A 414 -13.54 -14.08 29.08
N THR A 415 -13.82 -14.19 30.38
CA THR A 415 -15.02 -13.62 31.01
C THR A 415 -14.72 -12.35 31.79
N GLU A 416 -13.49 -12.20 32.27
CA GLU A 416 -13.07 -11.08 33.10
C GLU A 416 -12.77 -9.83 32.25
N VAL A 417 -13.52 -8.75 32.50
CA VAL A 417 -13.35 -7.46 31.83
C VAL A 417 -12.34 -6.62 32.62
N TRP A 418 -11.26 -6.23 31.95
CA TRP A 418 -10.14 -5.47 32.51
C TRP A 418 -10.17 -3.99 32.13
N ARG A 419 -10.84 -3.63 31.03
CA ARG A 419 -10.84 -2.26 30.48
C ARG A 419 -11.64 -1.29 31.33
N GLN A 420 -12.82 -1.70 31.79
CA GLN A 420 -13.69 -0.88 32.64
C GLN A 420 -13.58 -1.34 34.10
N THR A 421 -13.47 -0.39 35.02
CA THR A 421 -13.47 -0.66 36.46
C THR A 421 -14.86 -0.56 37.09
N ASP A 422 -15.77 0.22 36.49
CA ASP A 422 -17.14 0.36 36.97
C ASP A 422 -18.01 -0.84 36.60
N LYS A 423 -18.48 -1.56 37.62
CA LYS A 423 -19.35 -2.73 37.48
C LYS A 423 -20.70 -2.40 36.83
N THR A 424 -21.22 -1.19 37.04
CA THR A 424 -22.49 -0.75 36.45
C THR A 424 -22.33 -0.64 34.94
N PHE A 425 -21.26 0.06 34.51
CA PHE A 425 -20.94 0.19 33.10
C PHE A 425 -20.60 -1.14 32.42
N ILE A 426 -19.86 -2.04 33.08
CA ILE A 426 -19.61 -3.40 32.56
C ILE A 426 -20.94 -4.15 32.31
N SER A 427 -21.85 -4.10 33.28
CA SER A 427 -23.15 -4.78 33.17
C SER A 427 -24.01 -4.18 32.05
N LEU A 428 -23.98 -2.85 31.91
CA LEU A 428 -24.66 -2.11 30.85
C LEU A 428 -24.15 -2.54 29.46
N LEU A 429 -22.83 -2.56 29.25
CA LEU A 429 -22.22 -2.96 27.98
C LEU A 429 -22.47 -4.43 27.65
N GLN A 430 -22.45 -5.31 28.64
CA GLN A 430 -22.78 -6.72 28.44
C GLN A 430 -24.26 -6.90 28.03
N ALA A 431 -25.17 -6.10 28.59
CA ALA A 431 -26.58 -6.12 28.19
C ALA A 431 -26.75 -5.68 26.73
N VAL A 432 -26.05 -4.61 26.32
CA VAL A 432 -26.04 -4.11 24.93
C VAL A 432 -25.46 -5.16 23.97
N ARG A 433 -24.33 -5.80 24.33
CA ARG A 433 -23.70 -6.87 23.55
C ARG A 433 -24.65 -8.04 23.26
N LEU A 434 -25.54 -8.35 24.21
CA LEU A 434 -26.54 -9.43 24.08
C LEU A 434 -27.88 -8.94 23.46
N GLY A 435 -27.98 -7.66 23.10
CA GLY A 435 -29.22 -7.05 22.57
C GLY A 435 -30.34 -6.92 23.61
N ARG A 436 -30.01 -6.89 24.90
CA ARG A 436 -30.98 -6.85 26.02
C ARG A 436 -31.11 -5.43 26.57
N CYS A 437 -31.75 -4.55 25.81
CA CYS A 437 -31.96 -3.16 26.21
C CYS A 437 -33.23 -3.00 27.07
N SER A 438 -33.12 -3.21 28.38
CA SER A 438 -34.22 -2.88 29.31
C SER A 438 -34.42 -1.36 29.41
N ASP A 439 -35.54 -0.95 30.02
CA ASP A 439 -35.81 0.48 30.27
C ASP A 439 -34.71 1.13 31.12
N GLU A 440 -34.14 0.38 32.07
CA GLU A 440 -32.99 0.81 32.87
C GLU A 440 -31.77 1.10 31.99
N VAL A 441 -31.38 0.14 31.15
CA VAL A 441 -30.24 0.26 30.24
C VAL A 441 -30.43 1.47 29.31
N THR A 442 -31.63 1.61 28.75
CA THR A 442 -31.98 2.72 27.85
C THR A 442 -31.93 4.07 28.56
N ARG A 443 -32.42 4.14 29.80
CA ARG A 443 -32.40 5.35 30.61
C ARG A 443 -30.97 5.76 30.96
N GLN A 444 -30.13 4.82 31.38
CA GLN A 444 -28.72 5.08 31.68
C GLN A 444 -27.98 5.62 30.45
N LEU A 445 -28.15 4.98 29.28
CA LEU A 445 -27.55 5.46 28.02
C LEU A 445 -28.06 6.83 27.57
N ARG A 446 -29.35 7.15 27.81
CA ARG A 446 -29.88 8.48 27.49
C ARG A 446 -29.33 9.56 28.43
N ALA A 447 -29.07 9.22 29.69
CA ALA A 447 -28.53 10.16 30.67
C ALA A 447 -27.13 10.66 30.29
N THR A 448 -26.34 9.84 29.59
CA THR A 448 -24.96 10.20 29.21
C THR A 448 -24.88 11.33 28.15
N ALA A 449 -25.98 11.61 27.44
CA ALA A 449 -26.06 12.74 26.50
C ALA A 449 -25.79 14.11 27.16
N ALA A 450 -26.00 14.23 28.47
CA ALA A 450 -25.70 15.44 29.22
C ALA A 450 -24.22 15.55 29.67
N HIS A 451 -23.41 14.49 29.53
CA HIS A 451 -22.03 14.48 29.97
C HIS A 451 -21.14 15.34 29.07
N LYS A 452 -20.36 16.23 29.69
CA LYS A 452 -19.31 17.01 29.01
C LYS A 452 -17.99 16.26 29.11
N VAL A 453 -17.63 15.54 28.06
CA VAL A 453 -16.45 14.65 28.03
C VAL A 453 -15.16 15.39 27.61
N GLY A 454 -15.27 16.59 27.03
CA GLY A 454 -14.09 17.38 26.64
C GLY A 454 -13.37 17.99 27.85
N ARG A 455 -12.03 17.95 27.85
CA ARG A 455 -11.15 18.60 28.83
C ARG A 455 -10.04 19.39 28.14
N ASP A 456 -9.63 20.51 28.72
CA ASP A 456 -8.45 21.30 28.32
C ASP A 456 -8.35 21.66 26.82
N GLY A 457 -9.50 21.95 26.19
CA GLY A 457 -9.59 22.28 24.76
C GLY A 457 -9.54 21.05 23.84
N ILE A 458 -9.53 19.84 24.38
CA ILE A 458 -9.68 18.58 23.65
C ILE A 458 -11.16 18.20 23.67
N VAL A 459 -11.81 18.27 22.51
CA VAL A 459 -13.25 17.97 22.35
C VAL A 459 -13.45 16.49 22.09
N ALA A 460 -14.54 15.86 22.51
CA ALA A 460 -14.80 14.43 22.27
C ALA A 460 -14.82 14.06 20.76
N THR A 461 -14.28 12.89 20.43
CA THR A 461 -14.21 12.40 19.04
C THR A 461 -15.54 11.75 18.67
N ARG A 462 -16.16 12.20 17.58
CA ARG A 462 -17.40 11.63 17.09
C ARG A 462 -17.17 10.31 16.38
N LEU A 463 -17.89 9.26 16.80
CA LEU A 463 -17.93 7.99 16.09
C LEU A 463 -18.96 8.03 14.96
N CYS A 464 -18.52 7.74 13.74
CA CYS A 464 -19.37 7.70 12.55
C CYS A 464 -19.40 6.30 11.92
N THR A 465 -20.50 5.97 11.24
CA THR A 465 -20.63 4.68 10.53
C THR A 465 -19.86 4.67 9.21
N HIS A 466 -19.91 5.77 8.45
CA HIS A 466 -19.27 5.90 7.14
C HIS A 466 -17.97 6.72 7.20
N GLN A 467 -17.00 6.33 6.38
CA GLN A 467 -15.70 7.01 6.30
C GLN A 467 -15.82 8.40 5.63
N ASP A 468 -16.79 8.58 4.75
CA ASP A 468 -17.03 9.86 4.06
C ASP A 468 -17.46 10.94 5.05
N ASP A 469 -18.35 10.60 5.99
CA ASP A 469 -18.78 11.51 7.08
C ASP A 469 -17.60 11.91 7.98
N VAL A 470 -16.68 10.97 8.22
CA VAL A 470 -15.46 11.20 9.01
C VAL A 470 -14.54 12.18 8.29
N ALA A 471 -14.29 11.96 7.01
CA ALA A 471 -13.44 12.83 6.19
C ALA A 471 -14.02 14.25 6.14
N LEU A 472 -15.31 14.38 5.80
CA LEU A 472 -16.00 15.66 5.72
C LEU A 472 -15.99 16.41 7.05
N THR A 473 -16.26 15.72 8.16
CA THR A 473 -16.26 16.36 9.48
C THR A 473 -14.87 16.86 9.86
N ASN A 474 -13.84 16.05 9.65
CA ASN A 474 -12.46 16.43 9.97
C ASN A 474 -11.96 17.59 9.08
N GLU A 475 -12.25 17.55 7.78
CA GLU A 475 -11.87 18.61 6.84
C GLU A 475 -12.56 19.94 7.17
N ARG A 476 -13.87 19.90 7.42
CA ARG A 476 -14.65 21.10 7.81
C ARG A 476 -14.09 21.73 9.09
N GLN A 477 -13.88 20.93 10.12
CA GLN A 477 -13.38 21.43 11.42
C GLN A 477 -11.95 21.96 11.31
N LEU A 478 -11.10 21.35 10.47
CA LEU A 478 -9.76 21.89 10.20
C LEU A 478 -9.82 23.21 9.41
N GLN A 479 -10.76 23.37 8.47
CA GLN A 479 -10.94 24.62 7.73
C GLN A 479 -11.43 25.75 8.61
N GLU A 480 -12.37 25.48 9.53
CA GLU A 480 -12.93 26.44 10.49
C GLU A 480 -11.89 26.99 11.47
N LEU A 481 -10.80 26.26 11.74
CA LEU A 481 -9.74 26.73 12.62
C LEU A 481 -8.97 27.92 12.03
N PRO A 482 -8.72 28.98 12.82
CA PRO A 482 -7.83 30.05 12.42
C PRO A 482 -6.37 29.57 12.39
N GLY A 483 -5.55 30.23 11.57
CA GLY A 483 -4.12 29.94 11.48
C GLY A 483 -3.70 29.21 10.19
N GLU A 484 -2.40 29.18 9.97
CA GLU A 484 -1.79 28.66 8.75
C GLU A 484 -1.76 27.13 8.70
N VAL A 485 -2.05 26.58 7.51
CA VAL A 485 -2.03 25.14 7.27
C VAL A 485 -0.60 24.65 7.14
N HIS A 486 -0.20 23.75 8.02
CA HIS A 486 1.06 23.02 7.94
C HIS A 486 0.81 21.67 7.29
N SER A 487 1.45 21.44 6.13
CA SER A 487 1.28 20.23 5.33
C SER A 487 2.48 19.31 5.46
N PHE A 488 2.24 18.04 5.80
CA PHE A 488 3.25 17.00 5.97
C PHE A 488 3.02 15.88 4.95
N GLU A 489 3.87 15.84 3.93
CA GLU A 489 3.87 14.77 2.92
C GLU A 489 4.65 13.54 3.41
N ALA A 490 4.04 12.38 3.24
CA ALA A 490 4.65 11.10 3.55
C ALA A 490 5.78 10.76 2.57
N MET A 491 6.83 10.11 3.09
CA MET A 491 7.90 9.54 2.27
C MET A 491 7.68 8.04 2.11
N ASP A 492 7.22 7.64 0.93
CA ASP A 492 6.94 6.26 0.58
C ASP A 492 8.15 5.62 -0.15
N SER A 493 8.37 4.32 0.09
CA SER A 493 9.43 3.56 -0.61
C SER A 493 9.14 3.39 -2.10
N ASP A 494 7.87 3.40 -2.48
CA ASP A 494 7.38 3.25 -3.85
C ASP A 494 6.16 4.17 -4.04
N PRO A 495 6.34 5.35 -4.65
CA PRO A 495 5.27 6.34 -4.82
C PRO A 495 4.09 5.85 -5.67
N GLU A 496 4.31 4.90 -6.59
CA GLU A 496 3.23 4.36 -7.42
C GLU A 496 2.24 3.49 -6.62
N GLN A 497 2.68 2.97 -5.46
CA GLN A 497 1.88 2.14 -4.57
C GLN A 497 1.35 2.87 -3.34
N ALA A 498 1.34 4.21 -3.35
CA ALA A 498 0.83 5.03 -2.24
C ALA A 498 -0.62 4.67 -1.84
N ARG A 499 -1.49 4.36 -2.81
CA ARG A 499 -2.88 3.93 -2.55
C ARG A 499 -2.97 2.64 -1.73
N THR A 500 -2.05 1.70 -1.96
CA THR A 500 -2.00 0.45 -1.20
C THR A 500 -1.55 0.71 0.23
N LEU A 501 -0.64 1.68 0.43
CA LEU A 501 -0.22 2.13 1.74
C LEU A 501 -1.35 2.90 2.46
N ASP A 502 -2.12 3.76 1.78
CA ASP A 502 -3.26 4.45 2.39
C ASP A 502 -4.33 3.50 2.92
N ALA A 503 -4.56 2.38 2.23
CA ALA A 503 -5.56 1.39 2.64
C ALA A 503 -5.12 0.51 3.83
N GLN A 504 -3.82 0.37 4.07
CA GLN A 504 -3.27 -0.55 5.07
C GLN A 504 -2.58 0.15 6.25
N CYS A 505 -2.09 1.37 6.04
CA CYS A 505 -1.53 2.21 7.09
C CYS A 505 -2.64 3.01 7.78
N PRO A 506 -2.50 3.30 9.09
CA PRO A 506 -3.42 4.19 9.78
C PRO A 506 -3.24 5.67 9.36
N VAL A 507 -2.14 6.00 8.68
CA VAL A 507 -1.76 7.38 8.32
C VAL A 507 -1.90 7.65 6.81
N SER A 508 -2.44 8.83 6.49
CA SER A 508 -2.63 9.33 5.12
C SER A 508 -1.31 9.77 4.46
N GLN A 509 -1.28 9.76 3.13
CA GLN A 509 -0.16 10.30 2.35
C GLN A 509 0.10 11.79 2.62
N LEU A 510 -0.95 12.60 2.72
CA LEU A 510 -0.88 14.02 3.07
C LEU A 510 -1.57 14.23 4.41
N LEU A 511 -0.85 14.76 5.39
CA LEU A 511 -1.41 15.17 6.68
C LEU A 511 -1.36 16.69 6.79
N GLN A 512 -2.52 17.31 6.99
CA GLN A 512 -2.64 18.76 7.18
C GLN A 512 -3.03 19.06 8.62
N LEU A 513 -2.31 19.99 9.25
CA LEU A 513 -2.53 20.39 10.64
C LEU A 513 -2.57 21.92 10.75
N LYS A 514 -3.27 22.42 11.76
CA LYS A 514 -3.30 23.81 12.19
C LYS A 514 -3.15 23.88 13.71
N LEU A 515 -2.84 25.06 14.23
CA LEU A 515 -2.93 25.32 15.68
C LEU A 515 -4.38 25.05 16.15
N GLY A 516 -4.53 24.31 17.24
CA GLY A 516 -5.83 23.89 17.76
C GLY A 516 -6.43 22.65 17.09
N ALA A 517 -5.75 22.04 16.10
CA ALA A 517 -6.24 20.82 15.46
C ALA A 517 -6.32 19.66 16.45
N GLN A 518 -7.44 18.93 16.41
CA GLN A 518 -7.66 17.74 17.24
C GLN A 518 -7.05 16.53 16.54
N VAL A 519 -6.15 15.84 17.24
CA VAL A 519 -5.38 14.73 16.70
C VAL A 519 -5.44 13.52 17.61
N MET A 520 -5.24 12.35 17.01
CA MET A 520 -5.09 11.07 17.68
C MET A 520 -3.75 10.48 17.31
N LEU A 521 -3.03 9.99 18.31
CA LEU A 521 -1.79 9.25 18.14
C LEU A 521 -2.11 7.83 17.65
N VAL A 522 -1.55 7.43 16.52
CA VAL A 522 -1.82 6.10 15.91
C VAL A 522 -0.71 5.08 16.14
N LYS A 523 0.19 5.35 17.10
CA LYS A 523 1.33 4.47 17.43
C LYS A 523 1.79 4.68 18.88
N ASN A 524 2.13 3.58 19.56
CA ASN A 524 2.72 3.65 20.90
C ASN A 524 4.11 4.29 20.83
N LEU A 525 4.27 5.46 21.45
CA LEU A 525 5.56 6.16 21.57
C LEU A 525 6.21 5.88 22.93
N ALA A 526 5.47 6.12 24.00
CA ALA A 526 5.96 5.96 25.37
C ALA A 526 4.81 5.61 26.32
N VAL A 527 4.63 4.31 26.55
CA VAL A 527 3.57 3.76 27.42
C VAL A 527 3.65 4.34 28.84
N SER A 528 4.86 4.48 29.40
CA SER A 528 5.08 5.05 30.74
C SER A 528 4.67 6.52 30.88
N ARG A 529 4.50 7.25 29.77
CA ARG A 529 4.04 8.65 29.74
C ARG A 529 2.58 8.75 29.27
N GLY A 530 1.87 7.64 29.12
CA GLY A 530 0.51 7.60 28.58
C GLY A 530 0.42 7.88 27.07
N LEU A 531 1.54 7.90 26.34
CA LEU A 531 1.59 8.15 24.90
C LEU A 531 1.42 6.83 24.14
N VAL A 532 0.18 6.36 24.19
CA VAL A 532 -0.28 5.11 23.57
C VAL A 532 -1.10 5.40 22.33
N ASN A 533 -1.22 4.41 21.46
CA ASN A 533 -2.10 4.45 20.32
C ASN A 533 -3.55 4.62 20.78
N GLY A 534 -4.27 5.56 20.17
CA GLY A 534 -5.57 6.05 20.63
C GLY A 534 -5.49 7.33 21.47
N ALA A 535 -4.29 7.72 21.96
CA ALA A 535 -4.15 8.93 22.77
C ALA A 535 -4.60 10.17 22.00
N ARG A 536 -5.51 10.92 22.61
CA ARG A 536 -6.16 12.09 22.01
C ARG A 536 -5.45 13.35 22.48
N GLY A 537 -5.30 14.31 21.57
CA GLY A 537 -4.59 15.54 21.86
C GLY A 537 -4.98 16.69 20.95
N VAL A 538 -4.45 17.86 21.28
CA VAL A 538 -4.61 19.09 20.52
C VAL A 538 -3.24 19.63 20.12
N VAL A 539 -3.11 20.12 18.89
CA VAL A 539 -1.89 20.77 18.41
C VAL A 539 -1.76 22.14 19.07
N VAL A 540 -0.67 22.36 19.80
CA VAL A 540 -0.45 23.58 20.60
C VAL A 540 0.57 24.52 19.97
N GLY A 541 1.39 24.01 19.05
CA GLY A 541 2.50 24.72 18.48
C GLY A 541 3.14 23.92 17.34
N PHE A 542 4.01 24.60 16.60
CA PHE A 542 4.94 23.98 15.66
C PHE A 542 6.34 24.48 16.01
N GLU A 543 7.35 23.63 15.86
CA GLU A 543 8.74 24.06 16.06
C GLU A 543 9.13 25.14 15.03
N ALA A 544 9.89 26.15 15.44
CA ALA A 544 10.35 27.22 14.55
C ALA A 544 11.47 26.78 13.60
N GLU A 545 12.14 25.67 13.88
CA GLU A 545 13.29 25.16 13.13
C GLU A 545 12.95 23.86 12.40
N GLY A 546 13.57 23.66 11.22
CA GLY A 546 13.41 22.43 10.43
C GLY A 546 12.09 22.35 9.65
N ARG A 547 11.42 21.20 9.71
CA ARG A 547 10.13 20.95 9.00
C ARG A 547 8.90 21.48 9.74
N GLY A 548 9.08 22.21 10.85
CA GLY A 548 7.99 22.68 11.69
C GLY A 548 7.20 21.54 12.33
N LEU A 549 7.87 20.70 13.13
CA LEU A 549 7.22 19.54 13.73
C LEU A 549 6.12 19.96 14.71
N PRO A 550 4.97 19.25 14.75
CA PRO A 550 3.87 19.61 15.64
C PRO A 550 4.17 19.26 17.09
N GLN A 551 3.86 20.21 17.98
CA GLN A 551 3.77 20.01 19.41
C GLN A 551 2.33 19.69 19.77
N VAL A 552 2.11 18.54 20.41
CA VAL A 552 0.76 18.06 20.75
C VAL A 552 0.65 17.92 22.26
N ARG A 553 -0.40 18.49 22.84
CA ARG A 553 -0.80 18.25 24.23
C ARG A 553 -1.86 17.16 24.26
N PHE A 554 -1.59 16.08 24.99
CA PHE A 554 -2.49 14.94 25.12
C PHE A 554 -3.38 15.06 26.36
N LEU A 555 -4.47 14.28 26.40
CA LEU A 555 -5.38 14.20 27.55
C LEU A 555 -4.68 13.81 28.86
N CYS A 556 -3.60 13.02 28.79
CA CYS A 556 -2.77 12.69 29.94
C CYS A 556 -1.95 13.89 30.49
N GLY A 557 -2.14 15.09 29.96
CA GLY A 557 -1.43 16.32 30.34
C GLY A 557 -0.03 16.46 29.73
N VAL A 558 0.51 15.40 29.14
CA VAL A 558 1.84 15.41 28.52
C VAL A 558 1.81 16.21 27.21
N THR A 559 2.78 17.11 27.04
CA THR A 559 3.03 17.81 25.78
C THR A 559 4.32 17.28 25.17
N GLU A 560 4.27 16.80 23.92
CA GLU A 560 5.45 16.28 23.22
C GLU A 560 5.52 16.78 21.77
N VAL A 561 6.74 16.98 21.27
CA VAL A 561 7.03 17.16 19.84
C VAL A 561 6.94 15.82 19.13
N ILE A 562 6.00 15.71 18.20
CA ILE A 562 5.76 14.47 17.47
C ILE A 562 6.67 14.39 16.24
N ARG A 563 7.48 13.33 16.19
CA ARG A 563 8.43 13.06 15.10
C ARG A 563 7.85 12.05 14.11
N ALA A 564 8.38 12.07 12.89
CA ALA A 564 8.02 11.09 11.88
C ALA A 564 8.47 9.69 12.29
N ASP A 565 7.63 8.71 12.01
CA ASP A 565 7.89 7.30 12.24
C ASP A 565 7.65 6.50 10.96
N ARG A 566 8.13 5.26 10.93
CA ARG A 566 8.07 4.37 9.77
C ARG A 566 7.11 3.21 10.01
N TRP A 567 6.17 3.04 9.08
CA TRP A 567 5.36 1.83 8.93
C TRP A 567 5.91 0.98 7.81
N THR A 568 5.84 -0.33 7.98
CA THR A 568 6.22 -1.30 6.96
C THR A 568 5.02 -2.20 6.71
N VAL A 569 4.50 -2.14 5.49
CA VAL A 569 3.35 -2.92 5.05
C VAL A 569 3.83 -3.93 4.02
N GLN A 570 3.31 -5.15 4.10
CA GLN A 570 3.61 -6.16 3.10
C GLN A 570 2.47 -6.30 2.12
N THR A 571 2.80 -6.29 0.83
CA THR A 571 1.80 -6.50 -0.21
C THR A 571 1.62 -7.98 -0.50
N THR A 572 0.53 -8.30 -1.19
CA THR A 572 0.14 -9.63 -1.68
C THR A 572 1.24 -10.34 -2.49
N GLY A 573 2.25 -9.61 -3.00
CA GLY A 573 3.39 -10.16 -3.74
C GLY A 573 4.63 -10.46 -2.90
N GLY A 574 4.58 -10.25 -1.58
CA GLY A 574 5.74 -10.37 -0.70
C GLY A 574 6.72 -9.19 -0.78
N GLN A 575 6.36 -8.12 -1.48
CA GLN A 575 7.12 -6.86 -1.48
C GLN A 575 6.85 -6.13 -0.17
N LEU A 576 7.91 -5.65 0.49
CA LEU A 576 7.82 -4.80 1.65
C LEU A 576 7.77 -3.34 1.19
N LEU A 577 6.64 -2.69 1.42
CA LEU A 577 6.48 -1.25 1.26
C LEU A 577 6.70 -0.58 2.60
N SER A 578 7.20 0.66 2.58
CA SER A 578 7.29 1.45 3.80
C SER A 578 6.87 2.89 3.58
N ARG A 579 6.17 3.44 4.56
CA ARG A 579 5.76 4.83 4.65
C ARG A 579 6.41 5.48 5.86
N GLN A 580 7.04 6.63 5.67
CA GLN A 580 7.47 7.51 6.77
C GLN A 580 6.55 8.71 6.85
N GLN A 581 5.91 8.90 8.00
CA GLN A 581 4.94 9.97 8.23
C GLN A 581 4.82 10.27 9.74
N LEU A 582 4.23 11.40 10.11
CA LEU A 582 3.86 11.65 11.50
C LEU A 582 2.81 10.62 11.97
N PRO A 583 2.94 10.03 13.18
CA PRO A 583 1.97 9.08 13.73
C PRO A 583 0.70 9.77 14.25
N LEU A 584 0.15 10.70 13.48
CA LEU A 584 -1.03 11.48 13.83
C LEU A 584 -2.11 11.35 12.77
N GLN A 585 -3.36 11.33 13.22
CA GLN A 585 -4.54 11.48 12.38
C GLN A 585 -5.48 12.52 12.99
N LEU A 586 -6.23 13.25 12.16
CA LEU A 586 -7.31 14.14 12.65
C LEU A 586 -8.37 13.33 13.41
N ALA A 587 -8.83 13.89 14.52
CA ALA A 587 -9.63 13.17 15.51
C ALA A 587 -10.87 13.94 15.99
N TRP A 588 -11.47 14.81 15.17
CA TRP A 588 -12.84 15.29 15.45
C TRP A 588 -13.86 14.19 15.20
N ALA A 589 -13.61 13.37 14.18
CA ALA A 589 -14.39 12.17 13.89
C ALA A 589 -13.49 10.99 13.56
N ILE A 590 -13.96 9.78 13.89
CA ILE A 590 -13.36 8.50 13.48
C ILE A 590 -14.48 7.51 13.14
N SER A 591 -14.20 6.57 12.24
CA SER A 591 -15.18 5.53 11.90
C SER A 591 -15.22 4.44 12.97
N ILE A 592 -16.41 3.89 13.22
CA ILE A 592 -16.61 2.81 14.19
C ILE A 592 -15.70 1.61 13.87
N HIS A 593 -15.57 1.29 12.58
CA HIS A 593 -14.67 0.24 12.07
C HIS A 593 -13.22 0.43 12.52
N LYS A 594 -12.69 1.66 12.44
CA LYS A 594 -11.32 1.97 12.90
C LYS A 594 -11.20 2.01 14.42
N SER A 595 -12.27 2.42 15.12
CA SER A 595 -12.25 2.49 16.59
C SER A 595 -12.22 1.12 17.27
N GLN A 596 -12.84 0.09 16.67
CA GLN A 596 -12.75 -1.29 17.19
C GLN A 596 -11.30 -1.77 17.22
N GLU A 597 -10.50 -1.31 16.26
CA GLU A 597 -9.13 -1.76 16.08
C GLU A 597 -8.19 -1.10 17.08
N SER A 598 -8.56 0.02 17.72
CA SER A 598 -7.71 0.76 18.66
C SER A 598 -7.41 -0.02 19.95
N PRO A 599 -6.15 -0.05 20.42
CA PRO A 599 -5.72 -0.86 21.55
C PRO A 599 -6.01 -0.19 22.90
N ASP A 600 -7.19 0.39 23.09
CA ASP A 600 -7.69 0.80 24.42
C ASP A 600 -7.80 -0.40 25.41
N ASP A 601 -7.36 -1.59 24.98
CA ASP A 601 -7.16 -2.83 25.73
C ASP A 601 -5.80 -2.98 26.43
N GLU A 602 -4.84 -2.05 26.25
CA GLU A 602 -3.44 -2.40 26.53
C GLU A 602 -2.94 -2.33 27.96
N GLU A 603 -3.50 -1.55 28.88
CA GLU A 603 -3.05 -1.61 30.27
C GLU A 603 -4.21 -1.37 31.23
N GLY A 604 -4.25 -2.14 32.32
CA GLY A 604 -5.00 -1.82 33.52
C GLY A 604 -4.40 -0.60 34.24
N THR A 605 -4.15 0.48 33.50
CA THR A 605 -3.95 1.80 34.10
C THR A 605 -5.30 2.25 34.63
N SER A 606 -5.32 2.60 35.90
CA SER A 606 -6.42 3.16 36.69
C SER A 606 -7.03 4.44 36.11
N ASP A 607 -6.62 4.87 34.92
CA ASP A 607 -7.02 6.12 34.32
C ASP A 607 -8.25 5.85 33.45
N GLN A 608 -9.41 5.88 34.10
CA GLN A 608 -10.75 5.99 33.50
C GLN A 608 -10.89 7.18 32.51
N GLU A 609 -9.84 7.96 32.28
CA GLU A 609 -9.89 9.27 31.65
C GLU A 609 -9.78 9.25 30.11
N ASN A 610 -9.38 8.13 29.51
CA ASN A 610 -9.32 7.99 28.04
C ASN A 610 -10.48 7.19 27.42
N VAL A 611 -11.32 6.56 28.23
CA VAL A 611 -12.52 5.87 27.74
C VAL A 611 -13.66 6.87 27.70
N ASP A 612 -14.14 7.20 26.49
CA ASP A 612 -15.34 8.01 26.34
C ASP A 612 -16.51 7.28 27.01
N PRO A 613 -17.13 7.83 28.08
CA PRO A 613 -18.30 7.22 28.70
C PRO A 613 -19.55 7.27 27.80
N ASN A 614 -19.45 7.87 26.61
CA ASN A 614 -20.48 7.88 25.56
C ASN A 614 -20.25 6.88 24.41
N LEU A 615 -19.30 5.95 24.54
CA LEU A 615 -19.14 4.81 23.62
C LEU A 615 -20.43 3.99 23.48
#